data_AF-A0A932FJ10-F1
#
_entry.id   AF-A0A932FJ10-F1
#
_cell.length_a   1.000
_cell.length_b   1.000
_cell.length_c   1.000
_cell.angle_alpha   90.00
_cell.angle_beta   90.00
_cell.angle_gamma   90.00
#
_symmetry.space_group_name_H-M   'P 1'
#
loop_
_entity.id
_entity.type
_entity.pdbx_description
1 polymer ?
#
loop_
_entity_poly.entity_id
_entity_poly.type
_entity_poly.pdbx_seq_one_letter_code
_entity_poly.pdbx_strand_id
1 'polypeptide(L)'
;MARTALTKYNALGAFPSLPLSATAADLTMAAADTVNKNQCVATGNDLIIVWNSGVSPYTVTVTSAPTPHTKRSGDITAYSVAAGVISVLGPFIKDGWMQTDGNLYFEANNAAVKFAVVALS
;
A
#
# COMPACT_ATOMS: atom_id res chain seq x y z
N MET A 1 3.32 -8.26 -17.59
CA MET A 1 4.60 -8.20 -16.85
C MET A 1 4.29 -8.49 -15.39
N ALA A 2 5.17 -9.21 -14.69
CA ALA A 2 4.97 -9.50 -13.27
C ALA A 2 5.22 -8.24 -12.45
N ARG A 3 4.30 -7.87 -11.55
CA ARG A 3 4.46 -6.71 -10.66
C ARG A 3 5.47 -7.01 -9.55
N THR A 4 6.09 -5.96 -9.02
CA THR A 4 7.05 -6.05 -7.92
C THR A 4 6.31 -6.24 -6.59
N ALA A 5 6.46 -7.41 -5.98
CA ALA A 5 5.82 -7.75 -4.72
C ALA A 5 6.51 -7.08 -3.52
N LEU A 6 5.73 -6.41 -2.68
CA LEU A 6 6.18 -5.85 -1.40
C LEU A 6 5.73 -6.73 -0.24
N THR A 7 6.65 -6.99 0.68
CA THR A 7 6.37 -7.65 1.95
C THR A 7 5.60 -6.73 2.88
N LYS A 8 4.63 -7.30 3.60
CA LYS A 8 3.81 -6.58 4.57
C LYS A 8 4.40 -6.66 5.96
N TYR A 9 4.19 -5.60 6.73
CA TYR A 9 4.43 -5.56 8.16
C TYR A 9 3.12 -5.84 8.88
N ASN A 10 3.17 -6.48 10.04
CA ASN A 10 2.01 -6.64 10.89
C ASN A 10 2.01 -5.54 11.95
N ALA A 11 0.88 -4.87 12.12
CA ALA A 11 0.70 -4.01 13.27
C ALA A 11 0.82 -4.84 14.56
N LEU A 12 1.45 -4.28 15.58
CA LEU A 12 1.66 -4.96 16.86
C LEU A 12 0.39 -5.13 17.71
N GLY A 13 -0.72 -4.54 17.27
CA GLY A 13 -1.98 -4.50 18.02
C GLY A 13 -1.94 -3.54 19.21
N ALA A 14 -3.03 -3.53 19.98
CA ALA A 14 -3.19 -2.62 21.12
C ALA A 14 -2.32 -2.99 22.34
N PHE A 15 -1.97 -4.27 22.50
CA PHE A 15 -1.21 -4.79 23.64
C PHE A 15 -0.06 -5.69 23.16
N PRO A 16 1.06 -5.13 22.69
CA PRO A 16 2.22 -5.91 22.30
C PRO A 16 2.87 -6.63 23.48
N SER A 17 3.63 -7.69 23.19
CA SER A 17 4.51 -8.30 24.18
C SER A 17 5.57 -7.32 24.65
N LEU A 18 5.78 -7.24 25.97
CA LEU A 18 6.76 -6.35 26.61
C LEU A 18 7.92 -7.17 27.23
N PRO A 19 9.17 -6.66 27.20
CA PRO A 19 9.60 -5.42 26.57
C PRO A 19 9.58 -5.52 25.03
N LEU A 20 9.31 -4.39 24.36
CA LEU A 20 9.40 -4.34 22.91
C LEU A 20 10.87 -4.51 22.49
N SER A 21 11.17 -5.51 21.67
CA SER A 21 12.51 -5.70 21.12
C SER A 21 12.84 -4.59 20.11
N ALA A 22 14.12 -4.27 19.98
CA ALA A 22 14.58 -3.32 18.98
C ALA A 22 14.07 -3.74 17.58
N THR A 23 13.63 -2.77 16.78
CA THR A 23 13.10 -2.93 15.42
C THR A 23 11.75 -3.65 15.28
N ALA A 24 11.14 -4.13 16.38
CA ALA A 24 9.88 -4.87 16.30
C ALA A 24 8.67 -4.03 15.83
N ALA A 25 8.74 -2.69 15.94
CA ALA A 25 7.72 -1.77 15.45
C ALA A 25 8.12 -1.05 14.16
N ASP A 26 9.29 -1.34 13.60
CA ASP A 26 9.82 -0.60 12.46
C ASP A 26 9.24 -1.14 11.15
N LEU A 27 9.06 -0.24 10.20
CA LEU A 27 8.79 -0.57 8.80
C LEU A 27 9.90 0.00 7.93
N THR A 28 10.29 -0.73 6.89
CA THR A 28 11.11 -0.17 5.81
C THR A 28 10.26 0.07 4.58
N MET A 29 10.48 1.20 3.93
CA MET A 29 9.76 1.58 2.71
C MET A 29 10.59 1.25 1.47
N ALA A 30 9.94 0.66 0.47
CA ALA A 30 10.52 0.38 -0.84
C ALA A 30 10.15 1.48 -1.84
N ALA A 31 11.09 1.88 -2.70
CA ALA A 31 10.78 2.79 -3.81
C ALA A 31 9.73 2.17 -4.74
N ALA A 32 8.84 3.01 -5.28
CA ALA A 32 7.87 2.60 -6.27
C ALA A 32 8.57 2.07 -7.52
N ASP A 33 8.12 0.92 -8.02
CA ASP A 33 8.57 0.40 -9.30
C ASP A 33 7.68 1.02 -10.40
N THR A 34 8.19 2.06 -11.06
CA THR A 34 7.42 2.78 -12.09
C THR A 34 7.28 1.99 -13.40
N VAL A 35 7.98 0.86 -13.54
CA VAL A 35 7.97 0.02 -14.75
C VAL A 35 7.04 -1.18 -14.54
N ASN A 36 7.31 -2.00 -13.53
CA ASN A 36 6.53 -3.20 -13.26
C ASN A 36 5.34 -2.95 -12.35
N LYS A 37 5.28 -1.78 -11.69
CA LYS A 37 4.29 -1.44 -10.66
C LYS A 37 4.45 -2.32 -9.42
N ASN A 38 3.71 -2.01 -8.36
CA ASN A 38 3.81 -2.73 -7.10
C ASN A 38 2.55 -3.55 -6.80
N GLN A 39 2.73 -4.57 -5.95
CA GLN A 39 1.63 -5.36 -5.42
C GLN A 39 1.96 -5.92 -4.03
N CYS A 40 0.96 -6.36 -3.29
CA CYS A 40 1.12 -7.19 -2.09
C CYS A 40 -0.06 -8.17 -1.96
N VAL A 41 0.08 -9.24 -1.18
CA VAL A 41 -1.02 -10.20 -0.95
C VAL A 41 -2.10 -9.54 -0.11
N ALA A 42 -3.36 -9.56 -0.55
CA ALA A 42 -4.47 -8.94 0.17
C ALA A 42 -4.87 -9.76 1.41
N THR A 43 -4.87 -9.15 2.60
CA THR A 43 -5.46 -9.74 3.82
C THR A 43 -6.81 -9.16 4.19
N GLY A 44 -7.19 -8.00 3.65
CA GLY A 44 -8.51 -7.39 3.86
C GLY A 44 -8.57 -6.41 5.03
N ASN A 45 -7.41 -5.99 5.50
CA ASN A 45 -7.19 -5.01 6.56
C ASN A 45 -5.86 -4.28 6.33
N ASP A 46 -5.52 -4.08 5.06
CA ASP A 46 -4.20 -3.60 4.63
C ASP A 46 -4.21 -2.06 4.55
N LEU A 47 -3.23 -1.42 5.20
CA LEU A 47 -2.90 -0.02 5.03
C LEU A 47 -1.69 0.11 4.11
N ILE A 48 -1.81 0.97 3.09
CA ILE A 48 -0.68 1.37 2.26
C ILE A 48 -0.17 2.71 2.79
N ILE A 49 1.06 2.69 3.32
CA ILE A 49 1.80 3.88 3.71
C ILE A 49 2.57 4.37 2.49
N VAL A 50 2.34 5.62 2.12
CA VAL A 50 2.94 6.27 0.96
C VAL A 50 3.78 7.43 1.46
N TRP A 51 5.03 7.53 1.02
CA TRP A 51 5.87 8.68 1.30
C TRP A 51 6.44 9.25 0.02
N ASN A 52 6.15 10.52 -0.28
CA ASN A 52 6.85 11.25 -1.33
C ASN A 52 8.17 11.80 -0.78
N SER A 53 9.28 11.10 -1.05
CA SER A 53 10.62 11.52 -0.64
C SER A 53 11.30 12.49 -1.61
N GLY A 54 10.63 12.88 -2.70
CA GLY A 54 11.14 13.82 -3.67
C GLY A 54 10.83 15.28 -3.35
N VAL A 55 11.15 16.16 -4.31
CA VAL A 55 11.04 17.62 -4.19
C VAL A 55 9.85 18.22 -4.95
N SER A 56 9.06 17.38 -5.62
CA SER A 56 7.88 17.78 -6.39
C SER A 56 6.68 16.91 -6.02
N PRO A 57 5.44 17.39 -6.19
CA PRO A 57 4.27 16.54 -6.03
C PRO A 57 4.30 15.37 -7.02
N TYR A 58 4.01 14.17 -6.53
CA TYR A 58 3.90 12.95 -7.32
C TYR A 58 2.56 12.29 -7.07
N THR A 59 2.15 11.41 -7.98
CA THR A 59 0.83 10.79 -7.93
C THR A 59 0.93 9.32 -7.61
N VAL A 60 -0.07 8.84 -6.86
CA VAL A 60 -0.28 7.44 -6.54
C VAL A 60 -1.62 6.97 -7.08
N THR A 61 -1.64 5.75 -7.58
CA THR A 61 -2.83 5.05 -8.01
C THR A 61 -2.95 3.73 -7.25
N VAL A 62 -4.15 3.42 -6.76
CA VAL A 62 -4.50 2.11 -6.19
C VAL A 62 -5.63 1.54 -7.03
N THR A 63 -5.38 0.39 -7.65
CA THR A 63 -6.33 -0.25 -8.55
C THR A 63 -7.29 -1.11 -7.74
N SER A 64 -8.56 -0.76 -7.85
CA SER A 64 -9.68 -1.52 -7.29
C SER A 64 -10.00 -2.74 -8.16
N ALA A 65 -10.80 -3.65 -7.64
CA ALA A 65 -11.41 -4.74 -8.38
C ALA A 65 -12.94 -4.56 -8.34
N PRO A 66 -13.70 -5.05 -9.33
CA PRO A 66 -15.16 -5.00 -9.25
C PRO A 66 -15.67 -5.76 -8.02
N THR A 67 -16.53 -5.14 -7.22
CA THR A 67 -17.20 -5.84 -6.10
C THR A 67 -18.01 -7.03 -6.62
N PRO A 68 -18.06 -8.16 -5.88
CA PRO A 68 -18.74 -9.38 -6.35
C PRO A 68 -20.21 -9.16 -6.72
N HIS A 69 -20.91 -8.38 -5.89
CA HIS A 69 -22.38 -8.22 -5.93
C HIS A 69 -22.86 -7.02 -6.75
N THR A 70 -22.12 -5.91 -6.75
CA THR A 70 -22.56 -4.65 -7.37
C THR A 70 -21.72 -4.25 -8.58
N LYS A 71 -20.64 -4.99 -8.89
CA LYS A 71 -19.69 -4.70 -9.97
C LYS A 71 -19.16 -3.27 -9.94
N ARG A 72 -19.16 -2.62 -8.78
CA ARG A 72 -18.62 -1.27 -8.63
C ARG A 72 -17.11 -1.39 -8.44
N SER A 73 -16.37 -0.60 -9.20
CA SER A 73 -14.96 -0.30 -9.00
C SER A 73 -14.81 1.19 -8.71
N GLY A 74 -13.74 1.56 -8.03
CA GLY A 74 -13.48 2.92 -7.58
C GLY A 74 -11.99 3.09 -7.37
N ASP A 75 -11.24 3.10 -8.47
CA ASP A 75 -9.78 3.28 -8.42
C ASP A 75 -9.45 4.61 -7.76
N ILE A 76 -8.51 4.58 -6.82
CA ILE A 76 -7.84 5.82 -6.40
C ILE A 76 -6.93 6.17 -7.56
N THR A 77 -7.31 7.18 -8.35
CA THR A 77 -6.56 7.57 -9.55
C THR A 77 -5.88 8.91 -9.33
N ALA A 78 -4.57 8.97 -9.60
CA ALA A 78 -3.78 10.19 -9.57
C ALA A 78 -3.87 10.99 -8.25
N TYR A 79 -3.91 10.29 -7.12
CA TYR A 79 -3.87 10.95 -5.80
C TYR A 79 -2.54 11.68 -5.64
N SER A 80 -2.59 13.01 -5.59
CA SER A 80 -1.40 13.85 -5.49
C SER A 80 -0.87 13.88 -4.06
N VAL A 81 0.39 13.49 -3.90
CA VAL A 81 1.14 13.52 -2.65
C VAL A 81 2.20 14.62 -2.79
N ALA A 82 2.08 15.69 -2.00
CA ALA A 82 3.06 16.78 -2.01
C ALA A 82 4.46 16.32 -1.55
N ALA A 83 5.49 17.08 -1.90
CA ALA A 83 6.87 16.78 -1.53
C ALA A 83 7.02 16.66 0.00
N GLY A 84 7.70 15.61 0.46
CA GLY A 84 7.92 15.32 1.88
C GLY A 84 6.71 14.77 2.64
N VAL A 85 5.53 14.67 2.00
CA VAL A 85 4.30 14.22 2.67
C VAL A 85 4.23 12.69 2.75
N ILE A 86 3.74 12.22 3.90
CA ILE A 86 3.34 10.83 4.12
C ILE A 86 1.81 10.77 4.08
N SER A 87 1.29 9.88 3.27
CA SER A 87 -0.14 9.61 3.14
C SER A 87 -0.44 8.17 3.53
N VAL A 88 -1.64 7.92 4.04
CA VAL A 88 -2.11 6.59 4.42
C VAL A 88 -3.37 6.30 3.63
N LEU A 89 -3.39 5.17 2.92
CA LEU A 89 -4.54 4.70 2.15
C LEU A 89 -5.04 3.37 2.72
N GLY A 90 -6.37 3.22 2.82
CA GLY A 90 -7.02 2.06 3.41
C GLY A 90 -7.74 2.38 4.74
N PRO A 91 -8.04 1.38 5.58
CA PRO A 91 -7.75 -0.03 5.38
C PRO A 91 -8.52 -0.62 4.19
N PHE A 92 -7.81 -1.33 3.32
CA PHE A 92 -8.41 -1.97 2.17
C PHE A 92 -8.97 -3.34 2.56
N ILE A 93 -10.27 -3.52 2.31
CA ILE A 93 -10.95 -4.80 2.39
C ILE A 93 -10.69 -5.63 1.12
N LYS A 94 -10.85 -6.96 1.18
CA LYS A 94 -10.67 -7.81 -0.01
C LYS A 94 -11.70 -7.49 -1.09
N ASP A 95 -12.96 -7.38 -0.69
CA ASP A 95 -14.07 -7.11 -1.59
C ASP A 95 -13.91 -5.73 -2.22
N GLY A 96 -13.66 -5.70 -3.52
CA GLY A 96 -13.50 -4.45 -4.27
C GLY A 96 -12.06 -3.98 -4.43
N TRP A 97 -11.06 -4.67 -3.87
CA TRP A 97 -9.64 -4.28 -4.01
C TRP A 97 -8.70 -5.44 -4.34
N MET A 98 -9.04 -6.64 -3.89
CA MET A 98 -8.29 -7.84 -4.21
C MET A 98 -8.52 -8.21 -5.67
N GLN A 99 -7.43 -8.29 -6.42
CA GLN A 99 -7.41 -8.70 -7.82
C GLN A 99 -7.63 -10.20 -7.94
N THR A 100 -7.85 -10.68 -9.16
CA THR A 100 -8.16 -12.10 -9.42
C THR A 100 -7.02 -13.05 -9.03
N ASP A 101 -5.79 -12.55 -8.91
CA ASP A 101 -4.60 -13.27 -8.45
C ASP A 101 -4.38 -13.21 -6.92
N GLY A 102 -5.31 -12.60 -6.16
CA GLY A 102 -5.26 -12.50 -4.71
C GLY A 102 -4.47 -11.31 -4.16
N ASN A 103 -4.00 -10.39 -5.03
CA ASN A 103 -3.16 -9.28 -4.63
C ASN A 103 -3.89 -7.93 -4.60
N LEU A 104 -3.37 -6.97 -3.82
CA LEU A 104 -3.66 -5.55 -3.92
C LEU A 104 -2.67 -4.90 -4.88
N TYR A 105 -3.16 -4.06 -5.80
CA TYR A 105 -2.33 -3.39 -6.81
C TYR A 105 -2.23 -1.88 -6.53
N PHE A 106 -1.01 -1.37 -6.55
CA PHE A 106 -0.73 0.05 -6.36
C PHE A 106 0.52 0.47 -7.14
N GLU A 107 0.60 1.75 -7.47
CA GLU A 107 1.67 2.31 -8.28
C GLU A 107 1.84 3.80 -8.01
N ALA A 108 3.01 4.32 -8.32
CA ALA A 108 3.27 5.75 -8.37
C ALA A 108 3.85 6.13 -9.73
N ASN A 109 3.74 7.40 -10.09
CA ASN A 109 4.35 7.91 -11.32
C ASN A 109 5.86 8.20 -11.19
N ASN A 110 6.45 8.06 -10.00
CA ASN A 110 7.87 8.34 -9.77
C ASN A 110 8.45 7.45 -8.65
N ALA A 111 9.69 6.98 -8.82
CA ALA A 111 10.41 6.15 -7.85
C ALA A 111 10.80 6.89 -6.55
N ALA A 112 10.72 8.22 -6.53
CA ALA A 112 10.86 9.02 -5.31
C ALA A 112 9.67 8.82 -4.35
N VAL A 113 8.54 8.29 -4.83
CA VAL A 113 7.47 7.80 -3.96
C VAL A 113 7.89 6.44 -3.42
N LYS A 114 7.79 6.25 -2.11
CA LYS A 114 8.08 5.00 -1.42
C LYS A 114 6.82 4.44 -0.78
N PHE A 115 6.74 3.12 -0.73
CA PHE A 115 5.63 2.38 -0.18
C PHE A 115 6.07 1.46 0.96
N ALA A 116 5.22 1.34 1.97
CA ALA A 116 5.19 0.21 2.89
C ALA A 116 3.74 -0.23 3.08
N VAL A 117 3.52 -1.51 3.38
CA VAL A 117 2.18 -2.05 3.63
C VAL A 117 2.13 -2.60 5.04
N VAL A 118 1.09 -2.23 5.79
CA VAL A 118 0.84 -2.70 7.15
C VAL A 118 -0.51 -3.42 7.18
N ALA A 119 -0.50 -4.71 7.54
CA ALA A 119 -1.72 -5.43 7.85
C ALA A 119 -2.09 -5.16 9.32
N LEU A 120 -3.33 -4.71 9.55
CA LEU A 120 -3.85 -4.56 10.91
C LEU A 120 -4.11 -5.95 11.50
N SER A 121 -3.86 -6.13 12.80
CA SER A 121 -4.10 -7.40 13.51
C SER A 121 -5.52 -7.49 14.04
#